data_AF-A0A4V2ZQA4-F1
#
_entry.id   AF-A0A4V2ZQA4-F1
#
_cell.length_a   1.000
_cell.length_b   1.000
_cell.length_c   1.000
_cell.angle_alpha   90.00
_cell.angle_beta   90.00
_cell.angle_gamma   90.00
#
_symmetry.space_group_name_H-M   'P 1'
#
loop_
_entity.id
_entity.type
_entity.pdbx_description
1 polymer ?
#
loop_
_entity_poly.entity_id
_entity_poly.type
_entity_poly.pdbx_seq_one_letter_code
_entity_poly.pdbx_strand_id
1 'polypeptide(L)'
;MDLESVGSFQASLRSLAPGCTGLVVCTQKLVEFDSGGWLVVDKHNSGGDVVRLNFQFIERKGNRLHYNIGCNAPKAYQGAKLGVSTNGFLGLYQLASVTDFWKIEVLGEGANGPLIYLRDHLGSRVGYKDRRENVSNTSMKLVERSFLSVNGSVVQFCLEDIVAL
;
A
#
# COMPACT_ATOMS: atom_id res chain seq x y z
N MET A 1 -8.72 -17.85 4.13
CA MET A 1 -9.38 -16.99 5.11
C MET A 1 -10.43 -16.16 4.40
N ASP A 2 -11.69 -16.23 4.84
CA ASP A 2 -12.75 -15.41 4.25
C ASP A 2 -12.74 -13.99 4.83
N LEU A 3 -12.28 -13.00 4.04
CA LEU A 3 -12.17 -11.61 4.49
C LEU A 3 -13.52 -10.97 4.81
N GLU A 4 -14.62 -11.45 4.22
CA GLU A 4 -15.95 -10.92 4.49
C GLU A 4 -16.40 -11.27 5.91
N SER A 5 -16.22 -12.53 6.32
CA SER A 5 -16.54 -12.96 7.69
C SER A 5 -15.61 -12.35 8.75
N VAL A 6 -14.38 -12.00 8.40
CA VAL A 6 -13.46 -11.26 9.27
C VAL A 6 -13.94 -9.82 9.49
N GLY A 7 -14.60 -9.20 8.50
CA GLY A 7 -15.03 -7.82 8.59
C GLY A 7 -13.85 -6.86 8.59
N SER A 8 -13.62 -6.16 9.70
CA SER A 8 -12.50 -5.23 9.85
C SER A 8 -11.24 -5.93 10.35
N PHE A 9 -10.07 -5.55 9.85
CA PHE A 9 -8.81 -6.19 10.22
C PHE A 9 -7.60 -5.28 10.01
N GLN A 10 -6.46 -5.70 10.55
CA GLN A 10 -5.15 -5.17 10.22
C GLN A 10 -4.36 -6.17 9.40
N ALA A 11 -3.58 -5.70 8.44
CA ALA A 11 -2.68 -6.54 7.66
C ALA A 11 -1.51 -5.75 7.07
N SER A 12 -0.46 -6.48 6.71
CA SER A 12 0.62 -5.99 5.85
C SER A 12 0.34 -6.40 4.40
N LEU A 13 0.84 -5.63 3.43
CA LEU A 13 0.75 -6.00 2.01
C LEU A 13 2.10 -6.53 1.54
N ARG A 14 2.12 -7.68 0.87
CA ARG A 14 3.25 -8.16 0.08
C ARG A 14 2.89 -8.14 -1.40
N SER A 15 3.67 -7.44 -2.21
CA SER A 15 3.58 -7.53 -3.67
C SER A 15 4.14 -8.87 -4.16
N LEU A 16 3.42 -9.49 -5.09
CA LEU A 16 3.83 -10.73 -5.77
C LEU A 16 4.15 -10.51 -7.27
N ALA A 17 4.22 -9.26 -7.72
CA ALA A 17 4.49 -8.96 -9.12
C ALA A 17 5.93 -9.36 -9.51
N PRO A 18 6.15 -10.09 -10.61
CA PRO A 18 7.49 -10.45 -11.08
C PRO A 18 8.39 -9.23 -11.23
N GLY A 19 9.60 -9.28 -10.68
CA GLY A 19 10.53 -8.13 -10.66
C GLY A 19 10.15 -7.00 -9.70
N CYS A 20 9.07 -7.17 -8.93
CA CYS A 20 8.59 -6.23 -7.92
C CYS A 20 7.95 -7.00 -6.75
N THR A 21 8.62 -8.06 -6.30
CA THR A 21 8.18 -8.86 -5.15
C THR A 21 8.79 -8.31 -3.86
N GLY A 22 7.99 -8.13 -2.82
CA GLY A 22 8.47 -7.60 -1.54
C GLY A 22 7.35 -7.07 -0.66
N LEU A 23 7.68 -6.76 0.59
CA LEU A 23 6.73 -6.08 1.49
C LEU A 23 6.51 -4.65 1.03
N VAL A 24 5.30 -4.15 1.23
CA VAL A 24 5.00 -2.73 1.08
C VAL A 24 5.48 -2.00 2.32
N VAL A 25 6.34 -1.02 2.08
CA VAL A 25 6.93 -0.16 3.11
C VAL A 25 6.60 1.29 2.78
N CYS A 26 6.69 2.19 3.76
CA CYS A 26 6.60 3.61 3.50
C CYS A 26 8.00 4.23 3.43
N THR A 27 8.16 5.18 2.53
CA THR A 27 9.37 6.01 2.47
C THR A 27 9.48 6.86 3.74
N GLN A 28 10.64 6.77 4.39
CA GLN A 28 11.03 7.74 5.41
C GLN A 28 11.39 9.06 4.72
N LYS A 29 11.23 10.20 5.42
CA LYS A 29 11.72 11.49 4.92
C LYS A 29 13.23 11.39 4.69
N LEU A 30 13.67 11.31 3.44
CA LEU A 30 15.09 11.26 3.10
C LEU A 30 15.75 12.65 3.17
N VAL A 31 14.96 13.71 3.10
CA VAL A 31 15.40 15.12 3.15
C VAL A 31 14.27 16.00 3.72
N GLU A 32 14.61 17.15 4.29
CA GLU A 32 13.66 18.10 4.93
C GLU A 32 12.50 18.55 4.02
N PHE A 33 12.66 18.43 2.70
CA PHE A 33 11.68 18.86 1.69
C PHE A 33 10.90 17.72 1.03
N ASP A 34 11.18 16.46 1.38
CA ASP A 34 10.36 15.33 0.93
C ASP A 34 9.20 15.12 1.89
N SER A 35 7.98 15.04 1.37
CA SER A 35 6.77 14.88 2.17
C SER A 35 6.68 13.49 2.83
N GLY A 36 7.53 12.53 2.45
CA GLY A 36 7.57 11.17 3.02
C GLY A 36 6.23 10.43 2.86
N GLY A 37 6.16 9.19 3.36
CA GLY A 37 4.88 8.48 3.50
C GLY A 37 4.36 7.88 2.20
N TRP A 38 5.13 7.97 1.11
CA TRP A 38 4.86 7.26 -0.13
C TRP A 38 5.04 5.76 0.06
N LEU A 39 4.12 4.98 -0.50
CA LEU A 39 4.19 3.52 -0.45
C LEU A 39 5.05 2.98 -1.59
N VAL A 40 6.00 2.12 -1.23
CA VAL A 40 6.90 1.45 -2.17
C VAL A 40 6.97 -0.03 -1.87
N VAL A 41 7.33 -0.84 -2.86
CA VAL A 41 7.69 -2.25 -2.65
C VAL A 41 9.17 -2.34 -2.30
N ASP A 42 9.48 -2.91 -1.14
CA ASP A 42 10.86 -3.13 -0.72
C ASP A 42 11.44 -4.42 -1.33
N LYS A 43 11.96 -4.31 -2.55
CA LYS A 43 12.52 -5.45 -3.30
C LYS A 43 13.81 -6.01 -2.70
N HIS A 44 14.55 -5.20 -1.95
CA HIS A 44 15.93 -5.49 -1.55
C HIS A 44 16.15 -5.44 -0.03
N ASN A 45 15.07 -5.41 0.77
CA ASN A 45 15.13 -5.18 2.22
C ASN A 45 15.96 -3.92 2.55
N SER A 46 15.66 -2.85 1.82
CA SER A 46 16.40 -1.59 1.76
C SER A 46 16.22 -0.74 3.02
N GLY A 47 15.46 -1.22 4.01
CA GLY A 47 15.29 -0.58 5.31
C GLY A 47 14.10 0.39 5.39
N GLY A 48 13.04 0.15 4.61
CA GLY A 48 11.78 0.89 4.81
C GLY A 48 10.96 0.31 5.97
N ASP A 49 10.19 1.15 6.65
CA ASP A 49 9.28 0.68 7.68
C ASP A 49 8.08 -0.03 7.04
N VAL A 50 7.89 -1.31 7.38
CA VAL A 50 6.75 -2.10 6.92
C VAL A 50 5.46 -1.44 7.35
N VAL A 51 4.57 -1.21 6.39
CA VAL A 51 3.30 -0.56 6.66
C VAL A 51 2.29 -1.60 7.12
N ARG A 52 1.73 -1.39 8.30
CA ARG A 52 0.58 -2.14 8.79
C ARG A 52 -0.67 -1.30 8.61
N LEU A 53 -1.54 -1.75 7.71
CA LEU A 53 -2.77 -1.05 7.35
C LEU A 53 -3.93 -1.54 8.22
N ASN A 54 -4.85 -0.63 8.52
CA ASN A 54 -6.13 -0.88 9.16
C ASN A 54 -7.23 -0.82 8.10
N PHE A 55 -7.86 -1.96 7.82
CA PHE A 55 -8.97 -2.12 6.90
C PHE A 55 -10.27 -2.09 7.70
N GLN A 56 -10.95 -0.95 7.69
CA GLN A 56 -12.26 -0.79 8.32
C GLN A 56 -13.36 -1.10 7.31
N PHE A 57 -14.07 -2.22 7.51
CA PHE A 57 -15.10 -2.68 6.59
C PHE A 57 -16.25 -1.68 6.50
N ILE A 58 -16.74 -1.46 5.28
CA ILE A 58 -17.89 -0.61 5.00
C ILE A 58 -19.06 -1.47 4.53
N GLU A 59 -18.87 -2.17 3.42
CA GLU A 59 -19.91 -2.97 2.78
C GLU A 59 -19.30 -3.97 1.79
N ARG A 60 -20.12 -4.91 1.33
CA ARG A 60 -19.85 -5.69 0.13
C ARG A 60 -20.73 -5.19 -1.01
N LYS A 61 -20.13 -4.96 -2.17
CA LYS A 61 -20.86 -4.61 -3.40
C LYS A 61 -20.41 -5.49 -4.56
N GLY A 62 -21.27 -6.45 -4.91
CA GLY A 62 -20.95 -7.47 -5.92
C GLY A 62 -19.79 -8.36 -5.47
N ASN A 63 -18.76 -8.46 -6.30
CA ASN A 63 -17.53 -9.23 -6.03
C ASN A 63 -16.42 -8.41 -5.35
N ARG A 64 -16.77 -7.29 -4.72
CA ARG A 64 -15.82 -6.36 -4.10
C ARG A 64 -16.21 -6.06 -2.67
N LEU A 65 -15.21 -6.04 -1.79
CA LEU A 65 -15.33 -5.61 -0.41
C LEU A 65 -14.82 -4.17 -0.30
N HIS A 66 -15.60 -3.28 0.30
CA HIS A 66 -15.28 -1.86 0.43
C HIS A 66 -14.74 -1.57 1.84
N TYR A 67 -13.65 -0.81 1.91
CA TYR A 67 -12.95 -0.50 3.16
C TYR A 67 -12.54 0.97 3.23
N ASN A 68 -12.58 1.56 4.41
CA ASN A 68 -11.71 2.68 4.72
C ASN A 68 -10.35 2.12 5.13
N ILE A 69 -9.27 2.59 4.52
CA ILE A 69 -7.92 2.09 4.81
C ILE A 69 -7.11 3.18 5.52
N GLY A 70 -6.76 2.90 6.78
CA GLY A 70 -5.85 3.69 7.59
C GLY A 70 -4.50 3.01 7.79
N CYS A 71 -3.59 3.69 8.46
CA CYS A 71 -2.28 3.18 8.86
C CYS A 71 -2.22 3.01 10.38
N ASN A 72 -1.79 1.83 10.83
CA ASN A 72 -1.51 1.51 12.22
C ASN A 72 -0.01 1.57 12.55
N ALA A 73 0.84 1.20 11.60
CA ALA A 73 2.30 1.30 11.71
C ALA A 73 2.94 1.66 10.36
N PRO A 74 4.04 2.44 10.34
CA PRO A 74 4.83 2.88 11.50
C PRO A 74 4.22 4.08 12.25
N LYS A 75 4.75 4.34 13.45
CA LYS A 75 4.25 5.38 14.38
C LYS A 75 4.15 6.77 13.75
N ALA A 76 5.06 7.13 12.86
CA ALA A 76 5.08 8.43 12.17
C ALA A 76 3.81 8.68 11.33
N TYR A 77 3.14 7.61 10.87
CA TYR A 77 1.92 7.67 10.07
C TYR A 77 0.74 6.99 10.76
N GLN A 78 0.81 6.74 12.07
CA GLN A 78 -0.31 6.15 12.79
C GLN A 78 -1.54 7.07 12.72
N GLY A 79 -2.69 6.50 12.34
CA GLY A 79 -3.93 7.25 12.11
C GLY A 79 -4.00 7.96 10.75
N ALA A 80 -2.91 7.98 9.96
CA ALA A 80 -2.96 8.47 8.59
C ALA A 80 -3.86 7.57 7.72
N LYS A 81 -4.42 8.15 6.65
CA LYS A 81 -5.26 7.42 5.70
C LYS A 81 -4.50 7.11 4.42
N LEU A 82 -4.80 5.97 3.82
CA LEU A 82 -4.31 5.62 2.50
C LEU A 82 -5.02 6.47 1.45
N GLY A 83 -4.27 7.21 0.65
CA GLY A 83 -4.79 8.06 -0.40
C GLY A 83 -4.00 7.94 -1.70
N VAL A 84 -4.58 8.52 -2.75
CA VAL A 84 -3.94 8.66 -4.08
C VAL A 84 -3.61 10.13 -4.29
N SER A 85 -2.36 10.44 -4.63
CA SER A 85 -1.94 11.80 -4.98
C SER A 85 -2.53 12.25 -6.33
N THR A 86 -2.41 13.53 -6.64
CA THR A 86 -2.84 14.10 -7.94
C THR A 86 -2.16 13.45 -9.14
N ASN A 87 -0.93 12.94 -8.99
CA ASN A 87 -0.19 12.21 -10.03
C ASN A 87 -0.34 10.67 -9.93
N GLY A 88 -1.27 10.19 -9.10
CA GLY A 88 -1.68 8.78 -9.06
C GLY A 88 -0.80 7.87 -8.21
N PHE A 89 0.06 8.40 -7.35
CA PHE A 89 0.88 7.61 -6.42
C PHE A 89 0.18 7.41 -5.08
N LEU A 90 0.44 6.28 -4.44
CA LEU A 90 -0.14 5.96 -3.14
C LEU A 90 0.73 6.50 -2.01
N GLY A 91 0.09 7.09 -1.02
CA GLY A 91 0.75 7.60 0.18
C GLY A 91 -0.15 7.59 1.41
N LEU A 92 0.47 7.83 2.56
CA LEU A 92 -0.19 7.96 3.86
C LEU A 92 -0.34 9.43 4.23
N TYR A 93 -1.58 9.89 4.35
CA TYR A 93 -1.90 11.30 4.59
C TYR A 93 -2.56 11.50 5.94
N GLN A 94 -2.03 12.42 6.76
CA GLN A 94 -2.61 12.77 8.06
C GLN A 94 -3.83 13.70 7.96
N LEU A 95 -4.14 14.22 6.76
CA LEU A 95 -5.24 15.17 6.56
C LEU A 95 -6.62 14.48 6.54
N ALA A 96 -7.60 15.14 7.17
CA ALA A 96 -9.01 14.74 7.24
C ALA A 96 -9.73 14.68 5.88
N SER A 97 -9.10 15.14 4.79
CA SER A 97 -9.70 15.21 3.45
C SER A 97 -9.66 13.89 2.66
N VAL A 98 -8.96 12.86 3.14
CA VAL A 98 -9.06 11.53 2.51
C VAL A 98 -10.34 10.86 3.01
N THR A 99 -11.36 10.89 2.16
CA THR A 99 -12.67 10.27 2.39
C THR A 99 -12.94 9.08 1.49
N ASP A 100 -12.06 8.82 0.52
CA ASP A 100 -12.25 7.77 -0.47
C ASP A 100 -12.08 6.38 0.15
N PHE A 101 -13.08 5.54 -0.09
CA PHE A 101 -12.99 4.12 0.23
C PHE A 101 -12.13 3.39 -0.79
N TRP A 102 -11.62 2.24 -0.40
CA TRP A 102 -10.86 1.32 -1.22
C TRP A 102 -11.64 0.05 -1.44
N LYS A 103 -11.30 -0.69 -2.49
CA LYS A 103 -11.96 -1.95 -2.84
C LYS A 103 -10.95 -3.07 -2.85
N ILE A 104 -11.31 -4.19 -2.24
CA ILE A 104 -10.60 -5.46 -2.36
C ILE A 104 -11.36 -6.34 -3.34
N GLU A 105 -10.67 -6.79 -4.38
CA GLU A 105 -11.08 -7.89 -5.25
C GLU A 105 -10.30 -9.13 -4.84
N VAL A 106 -10.97 -10.10 -4.24
CA VAL A 106 -10.36 -11.36 -3.77
C VAL A 106 -10.13 -12.30 -4.95
N LEU A 107 -8.93 -12.85 -5.05
CA LEU A 107 -8.50 -13.76 -6.11
C LEU A 107 -8.44 -15.22 -5.65
N GLY A 108 -8.29 -15.44 -4.35
CA GLY A 108 -8.19 -16.77 -3.74
C GLY A 108 -7.23 -16.75 -2.55
N GLU A 109 -6.72 -17.93 -2.20
CA GLU A 109 -5.74 -18.11 -1.13
C GLU A 109 -4.33 -18.26 -1.70
N GLY A 110 -3.37 -17.60 -1.07
CA GLY A 110 -1.94 -17.78 -1.29
C GLY A 110 -1.30 -18.51 -0.11
N ALA A 111 0.01 -18.75 -0.20
CA ALA A 111 0.74 -19.48 0.84
C ALA A 111 0.70 -18.78 2.22
N ASN A 112 0.69 -17.45 2.25
CA ASN A 112 0.79 -16.64 3.47
C ASN A 112 -0.50 -15.89 3.82
N GLY A 113 -1.56 -16.05 3.02
CA GLY A 113 -2.82 -15.35 3.20
C GLY A 113 -3.57 -15.07 1.89
N PRO A 114 -4.71 -14.37 1.95
CA PRO A 114 -5.54 -14.06 0.80
C PRO A 114 -4.81 -13.25 -0.27
N LEU A 115 -5.04 -13.64 -1.52
CA LEU A 115 -4.55 -12.95 -2.70
C LEU A 115 -5.59 -11.95 -3.18
N ILE A 116 -5.16 -10.72 -3.44
CA ILE A 116 -6.07 -9.62 -3.78
C ILE A 116 -5.53 -8.74 -4.90
N TYR A 117 -6.45 -8.09 -5.62
CA TYR A 117 -6.19 -6.77 -6.18
C TYR A 117 -6.74 -5.71 -5.24
N LEU A 118 -5.87 -4.75 -4.87
CA LEU A 118 -6.29 -3.50 -4.25
C LEU A 118 -6.72 -2.51 -5.34
N ARG A 119 -7.84 -1.83 -5.13
CA ARG A 119 -8.37 -0.84 -6.07
C ARG A 119 -8.82 0.43 -5.35
N ASP A 120 -8.69 1.56 -6.03
CA ASP A 120 -9.23 2.83 -5.54
C ASP A 120 -10.78 2.89 -5.62
N HIS A 121 -11.35 4.00 -5.14
CA HIS A 121 -12.80 4.25 -5.18
C HIS A 121 -13.36 4.33 -6.61
N LEU A 122 -12.55 4.64 -7.62
CA LEU A 122 -12.93 4.64 -9.04
C LEU A 122 -12.85 3.24 -9.67
N GLY A 123 -12.15 2.30 -9.01
CA GLY A 123 -11.97 0.93 -9.46
C GLY A 123 -10.64 0.68 -10.18
N SER A 124 -9.73 1.64 -10.25
CA SER A 124 -8.37 1.48 -10.79
C SER A 124 -7.59 0.50 -9.93
N ARG A 125 -6.93 -0.50 -10.53
CA ARG A 125 -6.06 -1.43 -9.79
C ARG A 125 -4.78 -0.73 -9.40
N VAL A 126 -4.33 -0.99 -8.17
CA VAL A 126 -3.00 -0.58 -7.73
C VAL A 126 -1.96 -1.39 -8.49
N GLY A 127 -0.98 -0.68 -9.00
CA GLY A 127 0.22 -1.20 -9.62
C GLY A 127 1.47 -0.56 -9.03
N TYR A 128 2.59 -0.72 -9.73
CA TYR A 128 3.84 -0.04 -9.40
C TYR A 128 4.40 0.75 -10.59
N LYS A 129 5.18 1.78 -10.28
CA LYS A 129 6.05 2.50 -11.22
C LYS A 129 7.43 2.60 -10.62
N ASP A 130 8.43 2.24 -11.41
CA ASP A 130 9.82 2.45 -11.03
C ASP A 130 10.15 3.94 -11.15
N ARG A 131 10.71 4.49 -10.07
CA ARG A 131 11.23 5.85 -10.03
C ARG A 131 12.66 5.78 -9.55
N ARG A 132 13.54 6.48 -10.25
CA ARG A 132 14.92 6.69 -9.84
C ARG A 132 14.96 7.92 -8.95
N GLU A 133 15.48 7.77 -7.74
CA GLU A 133 15.67 8.87 -6.80
C GLU A 133 17.16 9.14 -6.58
N ASN A 134 17.52 10.43 -6.50
CA ASN A 134 18.87 10.88 -6.15
C ASN A 134 19.00 10.93 -4.64
N VAL A 135 19.90 10.14 -4.07
CA VAL A 135 20.06 10.05 -2.59
C VAL A 135 21.18 10.96 -2.06
N SER A 136 22.03 11.54 -2.93
CA SER A 136 22.99 12.59 -2.51
C SER A 136 23.51 13.45 -3.67
N ASN A 137 23.91 14.69 -3.39
CA ASN A 137 24.58 15.60 -4.34
C ASN A 137 26.06 15.27 -4.57
N THR A 138 26.67 14.41 -3.75
CA THR A 138 28.14 14.20 -3.72
C THR A 138 28.58 12.85 -4.26
N SER A 139 27.65 11.91 -4.49
CA SER A 139 27.91 10.66 -5.20
C SER A 139 26.59 10.15 -5.80
N MET A 140 26.53 10.05 -7.13
CA MET A 140 25.36 9.61 -7.90
C MET A 140 25.06 8.13 -7.66
N LYS A 141 24.53 7.77 -6.48
CA LYS A 141 23.83 6.50 -6.27
C LYS A 141 22.35 6.74 -6.52
N LEU A 142 21.88 6.31 -7.69
CA LEU A 142 20.47 6.20 -8.01
C LEU A 142 19.94 4.98 -7.27
N VAL A 143 18.96 5.17 -6.40
CA VAL A 143 18.19 4.05 -5.86
C VAL A 143 16.92 3.96 -6.68
N GLU A 144 16.72 2.81 -7.32
CA GLU A 144 15.47 2.50 -8.01
C GLU A 144 14.48 1.96 -6.98
N ARG A 145 13.32 2.60 -6.89
CA ARG A 145 12.22 2.18 -6.03
C ARG A 145 10.96 2.01 -6.84
N SER A 146 10.20 0.97 -6.52
CA SER A 146 8.88 0.75 -7.12
C SER A 146 7.81 1.38 -6.26
N PHE A 147 7.38 2.58 -6.65
CA PHE A 147 6.30 3.29 -5.99
C PHE A 147 4.96 2.69 -6.38
N LEU A 148 4.07 2.51 -5.41
CA LEU A 148 2.71 2.09 -5.69
C LEU A 148 1.93 3.22 -6.36
N SER A 149 1.17 2.88 -7.39
CA SER A 149 0.41 3.83 -8.20
C SER A 149 -0.82 3.19 -8.81
N VAL A 150 -1.93 3.94 -8.93
CA VAL A 150 -3.12 3.50 -9.68
C VAL A 150 -2.94 3.55 -11.20
N ASN A 151 -1.83 4.13 -11.68
CA ASN A 151 -1.51 4.28 -13.09
C ASN A 151 -0.30 3.42 -13.51
N GLY A 152 0.08 2.44 -12.67
CA GLY A 152 1.27 1.60 -12.85
C GLY A 152 0.99 0.22 -13.44
N SER A 153 2.05 -0.59 -13.54
CA SER A 153 1.94 -2.01 -13.87
C SER A 153 1.23 -2.73 -12.72
N VAL A 154 0.04 -3.29 -12.98
CA VAL A 154 -0.85 -3.87 -11.96
C VAL A 154 -0.13 -4.90 -11.09
N VAL A 155 -0.40 -4.84 -9.79
CA VAL A 155 0.19 -5.73 -8.79
C VAL A 155 -0.89 -6.56 -8.12
N GLN A 156 -0.63 -7.86 -8.01
CA GLN A 156 -1.33 -8.73 -7.08
C GLN A 156 -0.64 -8.67 -5.71
N PHE A 157 -1.43 -8.52 -4.65
CA PHE A 157 -0.93 -8.52 -3.28
C PHE A 157 -1.35 -9.79 -2.54
N CYS A 158 -0.51 -10.23 -1.61
CA CYS A 158 -0.88 -11.12 -0.51
C CYS A 158 -1.10 -10.25 0.74
N LEU A 159 -2.22 -10.46 1.43
CA LEU A 159 -2.43 -9.91 2.77
C LEU A 159 -1.71 -10.83 3.78
N GLU A 160 -0.73 -10.28 4.49
CA GLU A 160 0.05 -11.02 5.50
C GLU A 160 -0.27 -10.52 6.92
N ASP A 161 -0.01 -11.37 7.91
CA ASP A 161 -0.16 -11.07 9.33
C ASP A 161 -1.55 -10.53 9.70
N ILE A 162 -2.62 -11.12 9.16
CA ILE A 162 -3.98 -10.63 9.38
C ILE A 162 -4.38 -10.76 10.86
N VAL A 163 -4.91 -9.67 11.43
CA VAL A 163 -5.50 -9.64 12.78
C VAL A 163 -6.86 -8.97 12.71
N ALA A 164 -7.93 -9.68 13.09
CA ALA A 164 -9.28 -9.14 13.15
C ALA A 164 -9.40 -8.01 14.20
N LEU A 165 -10.32 -7.07 13.97
CA LEU A 165 -10.58 -5.91 14.83
C LEU A 165 -11.97 -5.93 15.45
#